data_AF-A0A0B0PYG5-F1
#
_entry.id   AF-A0A0B0PYG5-F1
#
_cell.length_a   1.000
_cell.length_b   1.000
_cell.length_c   1.000
_cell.angle_alpha   90.00
_cell.angle_beta   90.00
_cell.angle_gamma   90.00
#
_symmetry.space_group_name_H-M   'P 1'
#
loop_
_entity.id
_entity.type
_entity.pdbx_description
1 polymer ?
#
loop_
_entity_poly.entity_id
_entity_poly.type
_entity_poly.pdbx_seq_one_letter_code
_entity_poly.pdbx_strand_id
1 'polypeptide(L)' 'MKVFEIHGNTLSLALFIDVTNSKELKESMQAGKLNPEIPDVFPVLVAAYYRVLEKMRYL' A
#
# COMPACT_ATOMS: atom_id res chain seq x y z
N MET A 1 0.68 -9.61 2.69
CA MET A 1 0.21 -9.05 1.40
C MET A 1 -1.28 -9.34 1.25
N LYS A 2 -2.05 -8.41 0.71
CA LYS A 2 -3.47 -8.55 0.41
C LYS A 2 -3.71 -8.22 -1.07
N VAL A 3 -4.49 -9.05 -1.75
CA VAL A 3 -4.77 -8.93 -3.19
C VAL A 3 -6.24 -8.56 -3.39
N PHE A 4 -6.49 -7.65 -4.34
CA PHE A 4 -7.81 -7.18 -4.73
C PHE A 4 -7.96 -7.31 -6.25
N GLU A 5 -9.08 -7.87 -6.70
CA GLU A 5 -9.45 -7.89 -8.11
C GLU A 5 -10.39 -6.73 -8.39
N ILE A 6 -10.00 -5.79 -9.25
CA ILE A 6 -10.70 -4.54 -9.52
C ILE A 6 -10.82 -4.37 -11.04
N HIS A 7 -12.05 -4.48 -11.57
CA HIS A 7 -12.34 -4.31 -13.00
C HIS A 7 -11.43 -5.13 -13.95
N GLY A 8 -11.10 -6.37 -13.57
CA GLY A 8 -10.21 -7.25 -14.35
C GLY A 8 -8.72 -6.98 -14.17
N ASN A 9 -8.34 -6.06 -13.29
CA ASN A 9 -6.96 -5.80 -12.88
C ASN A 9 -6.71 -6.32 -11.47
N THR A 10 -5.49 -6.80 -11.23
CA THR A 10 -5.04 -7.24 -9.91
C THR A 10 -4.28 -6.13 -9.19
N LEU A 11 -4.79 -5.68 -8.04
CA LEU A 11 -4.11 -4.76 -7.13
C LEU A 11 -3.56 -5.54 -5.92
N SER A 12 -2.25 -5.49 -5.71
CA SER A 12 -1.59 -6.13 -4.57
C SER A 12 -1.04 -5.10 -3.59
N LEU A 13 -1.39 -5.22 -2.30
CA LEU A 13 -0.96 -4.34 -1.22
C LEU A 13 -0.11 -5.11 -0.20
N ALA A 14 1.07 -4.61 0.11
CA ALA A 14 1.91 -5.12 1.18
C ALA A 14 2.32 -3.99 2.13
N LEU A 15 2.27 -4.27 3.43
CA LEU A 15 2.74 -3.37 4.48
C LEU A 15 3.98 -4.01 5.10
N PHE A 16 5.07 -3.26 5.16
CA PHE A 16 6.33 -3.67 5.79
C PHE A 16 6.58 -2.77 7.00
N ILE A 17 6.92 -3.39 8.13
CA ILE A 17 7.40 -2.70 9.35
C ILE A 17 8.88 -3.02 9.53
N ASP A 18 9.58 -2.22 10.35
CA ASP A 18 11.01 -2.40 10.67
C ASP A 18 11.92 -2.46 9.43
N VAL A 19 11.61 -1.66 8.42
CA VAL A 19 12.39 -1.60 7.18
C VAL A 19 13.75 -0.96 7.43
N THR A 20 14.83 -1.74 7.28
CA THR A 20 16.22 -1.28 7.52
C THR A 20 16.89 -0.73 6.27
N ASN A 21 16.38 -1.02 5.08
CA ASN A 21 16.96 -0.68 3.78
C ASN A 21 16.18 0.42 3.02
N SER A 22 15.47 1.29 3.74
CA SER A 22 14.62 2.32 3.14
C SER A 22 15.37 3.28 2.20
N LYS A 23 16.65 3.54 2.48
CA LYS A 23 17.53 4.36 1.63
C LYS A 23 17.81 3.70 0.29
N GLU A 24 18.22 2.45 0.28
CA GLU A 24 18.52 1.68 -0.93
C GLU A 24 17.27 1.46 -1.78
N LEU A 25 16.13 1.21 -1.14
CA LEU A 25 14.84 1.13 -1.82
C LEU A 25 14.52 2.44 -2.55
N LYS A 26 14.69 3.58 -1.89
CA LYS A 26 14.47 4.91 -2.50
C LYS A 26 15.40 5.15 -3.68
N GLU A 27 16.69 4.85 -3.54
CA GLU A 27 17.67 4.99 -4.62
C GLU A 27 17.33 4.09 -5.81
N SER A 28 16.90 2.85 -5.55
CA SER A 28 16.47 1.93 -6.59
C SER A 28 15.20 2.37 -7.32
N MET A 29 14.27 3.05 -6.62
CA MET A 29 13.08 3.65 -7.22
C MET A 29 13.44 4.82 -8.13
N GLN A 30 14.32 5.71 -7.66
CA GLN A 30 14.80 6.85 -8.45
C GLN A 30 15.62 6.42 -9.68
N ALA A 31 16.36 5.32 -9.57
CA ALA A 31 17.09 4.71 -10.66
C ALA A 31 16.18 3.96 -11.66
N GLY A 32 14.86 3.91 -11.44
CA GLY A 32 13.89 3.21 -12.30
C GLY A 32 14.01 1.68 -12.27
N LYS A 33 14.81 1.12 -11.35
CA LYS A 33 14.94 -0.34 -11.16
C LYS A 33 13.75 -0.93 -10.41
N LEU A 34 13.12 -0.12 -9.57
CA LEU A 34 11.86 -0.39 -8.90
C LEU A 34 10.84 0.62 -9.42
N ASN A 35 9.70 0.15 -9.93
CA ASN A 35 8.62 1.01 -10.41
C ASN A 35 7.43 0.90 -9.45
N PRO A 36 7.51 1.47 -8.23
CA PRO A 36 6.38 1.46 -7.33
C PRO A 36 5.35 2.47 -7.86
N GLU A 37 4.14 1.99 -8.15
CA GLU A 37 2.99 2.87 -8.12
C GLU A 37 2.77 3.23 -6.65
N ILE A 38 3.30 4.37 -6.21
CA ILE A 38 2.89 4.99 -4.95
C ILE A 38 1.72 5.89 -5.34
N PRO A 39 0.45 5.42 -5.32
CA PRO A 39 -0.64 6.36 -5.31
C PRO A 39 -0.46 7.23 -4.07
N ASP A 40 -0.91 8.47 -4.15
CA ASP A 40 -0.98 9.38 -3.01
C ASP A 40 -1.38 8.55 -1.78
N VAL A 41 -0.53 8.47 -0.75
CA VAL A 41 -0.69 7.44 0.30
C VAL A 41 -1.99 7.69 1.09
N PHE A 42 -2.52 8.91 0.96
CA PHE A 42 -3.69 9.41 1.66
C PHE A 42 -4.99 8.63 1.36
N PRO A 43 -5.44 8.42 0.10
CA PRO A 43 -6.70 7.71 -0.14
C PRO A 43 -6.65 6.24 0.29
N VAL A 44 -5.48 5.59 0.21
CA VAL A 44 -5.30 4.20 0.68
C VAL A 44 -5.40 4.12 2.20
N LEU A 45 -4.75 5.04 2.92
CA LEU A 45 -4.85 5.14 4.38
C LEU A 45 -6.27 5.49 4.84
N VAL A 46 -6.92 6.42 4.15
CA VAL A 46 -8.30 6.83 4.43
C VAL A 46 -9.27 5.67 4.22
N ALA A 47 -9.14 4.91 3.13
CA ALA A 47 -9.97 3.72 2.88
C ALA A 47 -9.73 2.62 3.92
N ALA A 48 -8.47 2.39 4.33
CA ALA A 48 -8.15 1.45 5.39
C ALA A 48 -8.75 1.87 6.75
N TYR A 49 -8.64 3.16 7.09
CA TYR A 49 -9.21 3.74 8.31
C TYR A 49 -10.73 3.59 8.36
N TYR A 50 -11.45 3.94 7.28
CA TYR A 50 -12.90 3.78 7.23
C TYR A 50 -13.34 2.32 7.35
N ARG A 51 -12.59 1.39 6.75
CA ARG A 51 -12.89 -0.05 6.85
C ARG A 51 -12.71 -0.60 8.26
N VAL A 52 -11.74 -0.08 9.02
CA VAL A 52 -11.58 -0.41 10.45
C VAL A 52 -12.74 0.15 11.26
N LEU A 53 -13.12 1.42 11.02
CA LEU A 53 -14.26 2.05 11.70
C LEU A 53 -15.58 1.34 11.43
N GLU A 54 -15.84 0.89 10.20
CA GLU A 54 -17.03 0.10 9.88
C GLU A 54 -17.07 -1.21 10.66
N LYS A 55 -15.95 -1.94 10.70
CA LYS A 55 -15.86 -3.21 11.45
C LYS A 55 -16.11 -3.01 12.95
N MET A 56 -15.66 -1.89 13.51
CA MET A 56 -15.87 -1.53 14.92
C MET A 56 -17.30 -1.05 15.21
N ARG A 57 -18.06 -0.57 14.22
CA ARG A 57 -19.43 -0.06 14.39
C ARG A 57 -20.47 -1.17 14.57
N TYR A 58 -20.14 -2.40 14.18
CA TYR A 58 -20.99 -3.59 14.28
C TYR A 58 -20.48 -4.63 15.28
N LEU A 59 -19.55 -4.24 16.17
CA LEU A 59 -19.11 -4.96 17.37
C LEU A 59 -19.76 -4.33 18.60
#